data_AF-A0A6L2ZTA7-F1
#
_entry.id   AF-A0A6L2ZTA7-F1
#
_cell.length_a   1.000
_cell.length_b   1.000
_cell.length_c   1.000
_cell.angle_alpha   90.00
_cell.angle_beta   90.00
_cell.angle_gamma   90.00
#
_symmetry.space_group_name_H-M   'P 1'
#
loop_
_entity.id
_entity.type
_entity.pdbx_description
1 polymer ?
#
loop_
_entity_poly.entity_id
_entity_poly.type
_entity_poly.pdbx_seq_one_letter_code
_entity_poly.pdbx_strand_id
1 'polypeptide(L)' 'MNHFVEQGNTLVVIEHHLEIIRPADWIIDRGPEGESAGGEVIYAGPSAGLRNCSASLTAQYI' A
#
# COMPACT_ATOMS: atom_id res chain seq x y z
N MET A 1 10.51 8.21 7.63
CA MET A 1 9.91 6.88 7.83
C MET A 1 10.87 5.98 8.62
N ASN A 2 12.07 5.75 8.11
CA ASN A 2 12.99 4.72 8.63
C ASN A 2 13.43 4.92 10.08
N HIS A 3 13.70 6.15 10.53
CA HIS A 3 14.18 6.40 11.90
C HIS A 3 13.26 5.83 13.00
N PHE A 4 11.94 5.94 12.83
CA PHE A 4 10.99 5.41 13.81
C PHE A 4 10.88 3.88 13.74
N VAL A 5 10.95 3.32 12.53
CA VAL A 5 10.90 1.87 12.30
C VAL A 5 12.16 1.20 12.85
N GLU A 6 13.34 1.80 12.65
CA GLU A 6 14.62 1.33 13.17
C GLU A 6 14.67 1.32 14.72
N GLN A 7 13.84 2.14 15.37
CA GLN A 7 13.66 2.14 16.83
C GLN A 7 12.67 1.06 17.32
N GLY A 8 12.11 0.24 16.42
CA GLY A 8 11.15 -0.81 16.75
C GLY A 8 9.69 -0.36 16.76
N ASN A 9 9.38 0.86 16.29
CA ASN A 9 7.98 1.31 16.18
C ASN A 9 7.32 0.74 14.93
N THR A 10 6.00 0.53 15.00
CA THR A 10 5.17 0.26 13.82
C THR A 10 4.57 1.57 13.33
N LEU A 11 4.77 1.89 12.04
CA LEU A 11 4.22 3.08 11.41
C LEU A 11 3.14 2.68 10.39
N VAL A 12 1.92 3.19 10.58
CA VAL A 12 0.80 2.99 9.66
C VAL A 12 0.47 4.34 9.04
N VAL A 13 0.45 4.41 7.71
CA VAL A 13 0.21 5.64 6.94
C VAL A 13 -0.83 5.37 5.85
N ILE A 14 -1.73 6.34 5.63
CA ILE A 14 -2.64 6.36 4.48
C ILE A 14 -2.03 7.34 3.47
N GLU A 15 -1.69 6.87 2.27
CA GLU A 15 -0.90 7.66 1.34
C GLU A 15 -1.23 7.34 -0.12
N HIS A 16 -1.01 8.31 -1.00
CA HIS A 16 -1.17 8.19 -2.46
C HIS A 16 0.12 8.55 -3.21
N HIS A 17 1.09 9.17 -2.55
CA HIS A 17 2.40 9.45 -3.14
C HIS A 17 3.25 8.17 -3.26
N LEU A 18 3.53 7.77 -4.50
CA LEU A 18 4.28 6.54 -4.82
C LEU A 18 5.67 6.48 -4.18
N GLU A 19 6.33 7.62 -4.00
CA GLU A 19 7.65 7.70 -3.34
C GLU A 19 7.61 7.29 -1.86
N ILE A 20 6.44 7.35 -1.21
CA ILE A 20 6.24 6.87 0.16
C ILE A 20 5.77 5.41 0.17
N ILE A 21 4.96 5.01 -0.81
CA ILE A 21 4.40 3.65 -0.91
C ILE A 21 5.46 2.63 -1.32
N ARG A 22 6.30 2.95 -2.32
CA ARG A 22 7.33 2.04 -2.87
C ARG A 22 8.29 1.45 -1.83
N PRO A 23 8.85 2.22 -0.89
CA PRO A 23 9.77 1.69 0.12
C PRO A 23 9.07 0.99 1.31
N ALA A 24 7.74 0.91 1.34
CA ALA A 24 7.04 0.25 2.45
C ALA A 24 7.30 -1.26 2.47
N ASP A 25 7.41 -1.83 3.68
CA ASP A 25 7.57 -3.27 3.84
C ASP A 25 6.26 -4.03 3.56
N TRP A 26 5.12 -3.40 3.87
CA TRP A 26 3.79 -3.97 3.75
C TRP A 26 2.82 -2.95 3.17
N ILE A 27 1.94 -3.40 2.27
CA ILE A 27 0.92 -2.57 1.63
C ILE A 27 -0.45 -3.18 1.87
N ILE A 28 -1.41 -2.34 2.27
CA ILE A 28 -2.84 -2.63 2.25
C ILE A 28 -3.46 -1.72 1.19
N ASP A 29 -3.86 -2.31 0.06
CA ASP A 29 -4.47 -1.57 -1.05
C ASP A 29 -5.99 -1.72 -1.01
N ARG A 30 -6.69 -0.61 -1.22
CA ARG A 30 -8.15 -0.54 -1.17
C ARG A 30 -8.73 -0.04 -2.48
N GLY A 31 -9.87 -0.59 -2.86
CA GLY A 31 -10.56 -0.22 -4.09
C GLY A 31 -11.76 -1.15 -4.35
N PRO A 32 -12.07 -1.52 -5.61
CA PRO A 32 -11.35 -1.17 -6.86
C PRO A 32 -11.51 0.30 -7.27
N GLU A 33 -12.58 0.92 -6.82
CA GLU A 33 -12.90 2.33 -7.06
C GLU A 33 -12.81 3.14 -5.76
N GLY A 34 -13.02 4.44 -5.86
CA GLY A 34 -13.17 5.33 -4.69
C GLY A 34 -14.59 5.31 -4.11
N GLU A 35 -14.73 5.94 -2.95
CA GLU A 35 -16.01 6.26 -2.33
C GLU A 35 -16.94 5.04 -2.14
N SER A 36 -18.21 5.14 -2.54
CA SER A 36 -19.24 4.11 -2.35
C SER A 36 -19.06 2.88 -3.25
N ALA A 37 -18.25 2.98 -4.29
CA ALA A 37 -17.90 1.86 -5.17
C ALA A 37 -16.58 1.17 -4.76
N GLY A 38 -15.91 1.70 -3.74
CA GLY A 38 -14.71 1.14 -3.16
C GLY A 38 -14.96 0.45 -1.82
N GLY A 39 -13.89 0.35 -1.03
CA GLY A 39 -13.98 -0.15 0.33
C GLY A 39 -13.73 -1.65 0.46
N GLU A 40 -13.23 -2.32 -0.57
CA GLU A 40 -12.70 -3.68 -0.41
C GLU A 40 -11.20 -3.64 -0.16
N VAL A 41 -10.68 -4.64 0.57
CA VAL A 41 -9.24 -4.90 0.65
C VAL A 41 -8.88 -5.77 -0.53
N ILE A 42 -8.24 -5.19 -1.53
CA ILE A 42 -7.86 -5.89 -2.76
C ILE A 42 -6.54 -6.63 -2.57
N TYR A 43 -5.64 -6.04 -1.77
CA TYR A 43 -4.35 -6.59 -1.47
C TYR A 43 -3.95 -6.26 -0.03
N ALA A 44 -3.36 -7.23 0.66
CA ALA A 44 -2.72 -7.04 1.95
C ALA A 44 -1.51 -7.98 2.02
N GLY A 45 -0.31 -7.42 1.89
CA GLY A 45 0.90 -8.23 1.81
C GLY A 45 2.18 -7.42 1.64
N PRO A 46 3.34 -8.10 1.48
CA PRO A 46 4.61 -7.46 1.20
C PRO A 46 4.56 -6.61 -0.06
N SER A 47 5.20 -5.44 -0.08
CA SER A 47 5.16 -4.52 -1.23
C SER A 47 5.55 -5.17 -2.56
N ALA A 48 6.54 -6.07 -2.54
CA ALA A 48 6.98 -6.84 -3.70
C ALA A 48 5.87 -7.69 -4.36
N GLY A 49 4.87 -8.13 -3.58
CA GLY A 49 3.76 -8.92 -4.08
C GLY A 49 2.65 -8.11 -4.73
N LEU A 50 2.57 -6.79 -4.49
CA LEU A 50 1.47 -5.96 -4.99
C LEU A 50 1.44 -5.93 -6.53
N ARG A 51 2.60 -5.95 -7.20
CA ARG A 51 2.71 -5.98 -8.67
C ARG A 51 2.02 -7.19 -9.32
N ASN A 52 1.79 -8.26 -8.57
CA ASN A 52 1.09 -9.46 -9.06
C ASN A 52 -0.43 -9.36 -8.88
N CYS A 53 -0.94 -8.30 -8.24
CA CYS A 53 -2.35 -8.09 -8.01
C CYS A 53 -2.98 -7.32 -9.19
N SER A 54 -3.59 -8.04 -10.13
CA SER A 54 -4.21 -7.43 -11.32
C SER A 54 -5.40 -6.51 -11.02
N ALA A 55 -6.01 -6.65 -9.84
CA ALA A 55 -7.15 -5.84 -9.41
C ALA A 55 -6.73 -4.50 -8.77
N SER A 56 -5.44 -4.30 -8.48
CA SER A 56 -4.91 -3.09 -7.86
C SER A 56 -4.59 -2.04 -8.92
N LEU A 57 -5.17 -0.84 -8.80
CA LEU A 57 -4.75 0.32 -9.59
C LEU A 57 -3.37 0.79 -9.16
N THR A 58 -3.10 0.80 -7.85
CA THR A 58 -1.80 1.17 -7.27
C THR A 58 -0.65 0.34 -7.84
N ALA A 59 -0.86 -0.96 -8.07
CA ALA A 59 0.12 -1.88 -8.66
C ALA A 59 0.59 -1.46 -10.06
N GLN A 60 -0.21 -0.71 -10.81
CA GLN A 60 0.16 -0.23 -12.15
C GLN A 60 1.20 0.90 -12.12
N TYR A 61 1.40 1.54 -10.96
CA TYR A 61 2.22 2.74 -10.82
C TYR A 61 3.46 2.57 -9.94
N ILE A 62 3.57 1.48 -9.17
CA ILE A 62 4.70 1.23 -8.27
C ILE A 62 5.76 0.29 -8.83
#